data_AF-A0A5D0SP72-F1
#
_entry.id   AF-A0A5D0SP72-F1
#
_cell.length_a   1.000
_cell.length_b   1.000
_cell.length_c   1.000
_cell.angle_alpha   90.00
_cell.angle_beta   90.00
_cell.angle_gamma   90.00
#
_symmetry.space_group_name_H-M   'P 1'
#
loop_
_entity.id
_entity.type
_entity.pdbx_description
1 polymer ?
#
loop_
_entity_poly.entity_id
_entity_poly.type
_entity_poly.pdbx_seq_one_letter_code
_entity_poly.pdbx_strand_id
1 'polypeptide(L)'
;MRSSLIRYIFAVIPITLINTLQLDPFYVVIISALLVAGTFLSKEREWIVGLQGLTLLLIYAFAAFSYIREGEIAGRQTSLLLFSSGYFFSGLEGSFAYKKISILFAVIFWGFIALGLSIVSYEKMGPGGVVLSVGLVTLIMFQDIRKLLVKINQRENDNEQE
;
A
#
# COMPACT_ATOMS: atom_id res chain seq x y z
N MET A 1 10.33 17.36 -9.44
CA MET A 1 9.34 17.87 -10.43
C MET A 1 8.84 16.83 -11.44
N ARG A 2 9.67 16.03 -12.15
CA ARG A 2 9.16 14.98 -13.07
C ARG A 2 8.55 13.75 -12.36
N SER A 3 9.03 13.40 -11.17
CA SER A 3 8.56 12.25 -10.39
C SER A 3 7.13 12.42 -9.82
N SER A 4 6.78 13.65 -9.43
CA SER A 4 5.53 13.99 -8.75
C SER A 4 4.31 13.87 -9.68
N LEU A 5 4.42 14.35 -10.93
CA LEU A 5 3.38 14.24 -11.95
C LEU A 5 3.06 12.80 -12.34
N ILE A 6 4.10 11.96 -12.51
CA ILE A 6 3.94 10.53 -12.78
C ILE A 6 3.16 9.88 -11.65
N ARG A 7 3.42 10.25 -10.40
CA ARG A 7 2.71 9.69 -9.23
C ARG A 7 1.21 10.03 -9.24
N TYR A 8 0.84 11.26 -9.60
CA TYR A 8 -0.59 11.63 -9.74
C TYR A 8 -1.25 10.89 -10.89
N ILE A 9 -0.58 10.79 -12.05
CA ILE A 9 -1.11 10.05 -13.21
C ILE A 9 -1.29 8.56 -12.85
N PHE A 10 -0.30 7.94 -12.22
CA PHE A 10 -0.36 6.55 -11.78
C PHE A 10 -1.30 6.31 -10.58
N ALA A 11 -1.69 7.33 -9.83
CA ALA A 11 -2.75 7.22 -8.81
C ALA A 11 -4.15 7.35 -9.42
N VAL A 12 -4.30 8.10 -10.52
CA VAL A 12 -5.58 8.30 -11.23
C VAL A 12 -5.94 7.13 -12.15
N ILE A 13 -4.97 6.47 -12.78
CA ILE A 13 -5.21 5.30 -13.63
C ILE A 13 -5.90 4.13 -12.87
N PRO A 14 -5.47 3.73 -11.65
CA PRO A 14 -6.17 2.72 -10.88
C PRO A 14 -7.62 3.10 -10.61
N ILE A 15 -7.94 4.38 -10.42
CA ILE A 15 -9.32 4.85 -10.22
C ILE A 15 -10.18 4.51 -11.43
N THR A 16 -9.66 4.73 -12.64
CA THR A 16 -10.39 4.38 -13.87
C THR A 16 -10.57 2.87 -14.04
N LEU A 17 -9.55 2.07 -13.70
CA LEU A 17 -9.61 0.61 -13.77
C LEU A 17 -10.56 0.02 -12.71
N ILE A 18 -10.55 0.58 -11.50
CA ILE A 18 -11.45 0.22 -10.39
C ILE A 18 -12.92 0.51 -10.75
N ASN A 19 -13.19 1.59 -11.48
CA ASN A 19 -14.53 1.88 -11.97
C ASN A 19 -15.05 0.81 -12.96
N THR A 20 -14.15 0.15 -13.71
CA THR A 20 -14.54 -0.94 -14.62
C THR A 20 -14.83 -2.28 -13.92
N LEU A 21 -14.49 -2.42 -12.64
CA LEU A 21 -14.59 -3.68 -11.89
C LEU A 21 -15.99 -3.99 -11.34
N GLN A 22 -17.03 -3.25 -11.76
CA GLN A 22 -18.41 -3.36 -11.25
C GLN A 22 -18.46 -3.37 -9.71
N LEU A 23 -17.61 -2.56 -9.07
CA LEU A 23 -17.66 -2.38 -7.63
C LEU A 23 -18.83 -1.48 -7.26
N ASP A 24 -19.28 -1.60 -6.01
CA ASP A 24 -20.25 -0.66 -5.47
C ASP A 24 -19.66 0.77 -5.53
N PRO A 25 -20.39 1.75 -6.11
CA PRO A 25 -19.93 3.13 -6.25
C PRO A 25 -19.39 3.76 -4.96
N PHE A 26 -19.94 3.38 -3.80
CA PHE A 26 -19.47 3.85 -2.50
C PHE A 26 -18.00 3.48 -2.24
N TYR A 27 -17.63 2.23 -2.54
CA TYR A 27 -16.25 1.75 -2.38
C TYR A 27 -15.31 2.39 -3.39
N VAL A 28 -15.77 2.64 -4.62
CA VAL A 28 -14.98 3.34 -5.64
C VAL A 28 -14.60 4.74 -5.16
N VAL A 29 -15.55 5.49 -4.58
CA VAL A 29 -15.30 6.83 -4.04
C VAL A 29 -14.28 6.77 -2.89
N ILE A 30 -14.45 5.84 -1.94
CA ILE A 30 -13.54 5.71 -0.80
C ILE A 30 -12.13 5.34 -1.26
N ILE A 31 -11.99 4.32 -2.10
CA ILE A 31 -10.69 3.86 -2.60
C ILE A 31 -10.00 5.00 -3.35
N SER A 32 -10.73 5.72 -4.21
CA SER A 32 -10.19 6.86 -4.94
C SER A 32 -9.72 7.97 -4.00
N ALA A 33 -10.50 8.29 -2.97
CA ALA A 33 -10.13 9.29 -1.97
C ALA A 33 -8.87 8.88 -1.19
N LEU A 34 -8.76 7.60 -0.80
CA LEU A 34 -7.57 7.08 -0.11
C LEU A 34 -6.31 7.14 -0.97
N LEU A 35 -6.40 6.76 -2.24
CA LEU A 35 -5.28 6.84 -3.18
C LEU A 35 -4.85 8.28 -3.39
N VAL A 36 -5.80 9.18 -3.67
CA VAL A 36 -5.51 10.61 -3.86
C VAL A 36 -4.89 11.21 -2.60
N ALA A 37 -5.49 11.01 -1.43
CA ALA A 37 -4.98 11.52 -0.16
C ALA A 37 -3.59 10.96 0.17
N GLY A 38 -3.37 9.65 -0.04
CA GLY A 38 -2.07 9.01 0.15
C GLY A 38 -0.99 9.57 -0.78
N THR A 39 -1.35 9.92 -2.01
CA THR A 39 -0.45 10.60 -2.95
C THR A 39 -0.16 12.02 -2.49
N PHE A 40 -1.13 12.79 -1.99
CA PHE A 40 -0.87 14.16 -1.51
C PHE A 40 -0.01 14.19 -0.23
N LEU A 41 -0.21 13.24 0.69
CA LEU A 41 0.49 13.19 1.97
C LEU A 41 1.92 12.66 1.88
N SER A 42 2.26 12.00 0.77
CA SER A 42 3.57 11.39 0.57
C SER A 42 4.63 12.43 0.22
N LYS A 43 5.53 12.71 1.17
CA LYS A 43 6.75 13.50 0.91
C LYS A 43 7.65 12.79 -0.11
N GLU A 44 8.45 13.53 -0.87
CA GLU A 44 9.38 12.99 -1.90
C GLU A 44 10.58 12.24 -1.29
N ARG A 45 10.33 11.29 -0.38
CA ARG A 45 11.35 10.38 0.17
C ARG A 45 11.42 9.14 -0.70
N GLU A 46 12.60 8.80 -1.19
CA GLU A 46 12.82 7.70 -2.13
C GLU A 46 12.22 6.36 -1.66
N TRP A 47 12.31 6.05 -0.37
CA TRP A 47 11.77 4.78 0.16
C TRP A 47 10.24 4.72 0.11
N ILE A 48 9.57 5.85 0.38
CA ILE A 48 8.11 5.96 0.38
C ILE A 48 7.59 5.89 -1.04
N VAL A 49 8.30 6.53 -1.97
CA VAL A 49 8.01 6.43 -3.40
C VAL A 49 8.12 4.97 -3.87
N GLY A 50 9.13 4.23 -3.41
CA GLY A 50 9.27 2.80 -3.69
C GLY A 50 8.11 1.96 -3.14
N LEU A 51 7.76 2.14 -1.86
CA LEU A 51 6.64 1.46 -1.21
C LEU A 51 5.30 1.74 -1.91
N GLN A 52 4.99 3.02 -2.14
CA GLN A 52 3.78 3.44 -2.84
C GLN A 52 3.73 2.91 -4.29
N GLY A 53 4.87 2.89 -4.99
CA GLY A 53 4.96 2.31 -6.32
C GLY A 53 4.64 0.81 -6.34
N LEU A 54 5.19 0.06 -5.40
CA LEU A 54 4.90 -1.38 -5.24
C LEU A 54 3.43 -1.62 -4.89
N THR A 55 2.84 -0.83 -3.99
CA THR A 55 1.43 -0.97 -3.63
C THR A 55 0.51 -0.62 -4.79
N LEU A 56 0.83 0.42 -5.58
CA LEU A 56 0.07 0.72 -6.80
C LEU A 56 0.17 -0.40 -7.83
N LEU A 57 1.36 -0.98 -8.01
CA LEU A 57 1.56 -2.13 -8.88
C LEU A 57 0.76 -3.34 -8.41
N LEU A 58 0.70 -3.58 -7.09
CA LEU A 58 -0.13 -4.63 -6.48
C LEU A 58 -1.62 -4.39 -6.75
N ILE A 59 -2.10 -3.16 -6.53
CA ILE A 59 -3.49 -2.77 -6.81
C ILE A 59 -3.81 -2.97 -8.30
N TYR A 60 -2.90 -2.59 -9.20
CA TYR A 60 -3.08 -2.74 -10.64
C TYR A 60 -3.12 -4.21 -11.06
N ALA A 61 -2.15 -5.00 -10.60
CA ALA A 61 -2.11 -6.43 -10.85
C ALA A 61 -3.40 -7.10 -10.34
N PHE A 62 -3.81 -6.79 -9.11
CA PHE A 62 -5.02 -7.35 -8.52
C PHE A 62 -6.28 -6.96 -9.29
N ALA A 63 -6.38 -5.70 -9.69
CA ALA A 63 -7.50 -5.20 -10.48
C ALA A 63 -7.56 -5.84 -11.89
N ALA A 64 -6.42 -5.98 -12.57
CA ALA A 64 -6.34 -6.67 -13.86
C ALA A 64 -6.71 -8.15 -13.75
N PHE A 65 -6.18 -8.86 -12.74
CA PHE A 65 -6.57 -10.25 -12.46
C PHE A 65 -8.05 -10.40 -12.16
N SER A 66 -8.61 -9.45 -11.40
CA SER A 66 -10.03 -9.42 -11.07
C SER A 66 -10.93 -9.14 -12.28
N TYR A 67 -10.45 -8.35 -13.25
CA TYR A 67 -11.17 -8.03 -14.48
C TYR A 67 -11.19 -9.22 -15.43
N ILE A 68 -10.04 -9.87 -15.64
CA ILE A 68 -9.90 -11.04 -16.53
C ILE A 68 -10.72 -12.25 -16.02
N ARG A 69 -10.86 -12.40 -14.70
CA ARG A 69 -11.59 -13.52 -14.08
C ARG A 69 -13.06 -13.23 -13.77
N GLU A 70 -13.67 -12.23 -14.43
CA GLU A 70 -15.10 -11.91 -14.39
C GLU A 70 -15.84 -12.24 -13.06
N GLY A 71 -15.34 -11.70 -11.93
CA GLY A 71 -16.12 -11.64 -10.68
C GLY A 71 -15.86 -12.71 -9.61
N GLU A 72 -15.06 -13.75 -9.87
CA GLU A 72 -14.78 -14.82 -8.88
C GLU A 72 -13.59 -14.51 -7.95
N ILE A 73 -13.60 -13.31 -7.35
CA ILE A 73 -12.73 -13.03 -6.21
C ILE A 73 -13.60 -12.56 -5.04
N ALA A 74 -14.01 -13.50 -4.20
CA ALA A 74 -14.70 -13.25 -2.95
C ALA A 74 -13.85 -12.30 -2.08
N GLY A 75 -14.43 -11.16 -1.70
CA GLY A 75 -13.71 -10.13 -0.93
C GLY A 75 -12.83 -9.19 -1.77
N ARG A 76 -12.96 -9.17 -3.11
CA ARG A 76 -12.28 -8.21 -4.01
C ARG A 76 -12.38 -6.75 -3.53
N GLN A 77 -13.58 -6.31 -3.16
CA GLN A 77 -13.80 -4.95 -2.63
C GLN A 77 -13.01 -4.73 -1.35
N THR A 78 -13.08 -5.68 -0.42
CA THR A 78 -12.36 -5.64 0.86
C THR A 78 -10.85 -5.60 0.64
N SER A 79 -10.30 -6.45 -0.23
CA SER A 79 -8.86 -6.47 -0.53
C SER A 79 -8.39 -5.17 -1.17
N LEU A 80 -9.13 -4.62 -2.15
CA LEU A 80 -8.80 -3.31 -2.74
C LEU A 80 -8.86 -2.18 -1.71
N LEU A 81 -9.86 -2.19 -0.83
CA LEU A 81 -9.99 -1.21 0.24
C LEU A 81 -8.81 -1.30 1.22
N LEU A 82 -8.40 -2.52 1.61
CA LEU A 82 -7.26 -2.75 2.48
C LEU A 82 -5.96 -2.27 1.82
N PHE A 83 -5.70 -2.62 0.55
CA PHE A 83 -4.51 -2.15 -0.17
C PHE A 83 -4.47 -0.62 -0.29
N SER A 84 -5.61 0.01 -0.56
CA SER A 84 -5.72 1.47 -0.69
C SER A 84 -5.56 2.17 0.67
N SER A 85 -6.06 1.56 1.74
CA SER A 85 -5.85 2.03 3.12
C SER A 85 -4.37 1.95 3.48
N GLY A 86 -3.70 0.84 3.15
CA GLY A 86 -2.24 0.73 3.24
C GLY A 86 -1.54 1.88 2.52
N TYR A 87 -1.83 2.09 1.24
CA TYR A 87 -1.25 3.17 0.44
C TYR A 87 -1.40 4.57 1.09
N PHE A 88 -2.56 4.83 1.70
CA PHE A 88 -2.79 6.05 2.46
C PHE A 88 -1.87 6.17 3.68
N PHE A 89 -1.77 5.10 4.49
CA PHE A 89 -0.91 5.08 5.67
C PHE A 89 0.59 5.16 5.34
N SER A 90 1.05 4.61 4.22
CA SER A 90 2.43 4.81 3.77
C SER A 90 2.69 6.28 3.38
N GLY A 91 1.67 6.99 2.90
CA GLY A 91 1.76 8.44 2.68
C GLY A 91 1.91 9.22 4.00
N LEU A 92 1.15 8.83 5.03
CA LEU A 92 1.26 9.41 6.37
C LEU A 92 2.64 9.16 7.00
N GLU A 93 3.21 7.97 6.85
CA GLU A 93 4.56 7.64 7.35
C GLU A 93 5.60 8.71 6.99
N GLY A 94 5.53 9.24 5.77
CA GLY A 94 6.45 10.27 5.28
C GLY A 94 6.19 11.66 5.81
N SER A 95 4.98 11.94 6.26
CA SER A 95 4.60 13.25 6.77
C SER A 95 5.15 13.49 8.17
N PHE A 96 5.20 12.47 9.03
CA PHE A 96 5.65 12.60 10.42
C PHE A 96 7.17 12.43 10.58
N ALA A 97 7.77 13.23 11.45
CA ALA A 97 9.21 13.22 11.72
C ALA A 97 9.63 12.27 12.85
N TYR A 98 8.68 11.77 13.65
CA TYR A 98 8.97 10.99 14.85
C TYR A 98 9.13 9.49 14.57
N LYS A 99 10.27 8.93 14.99
CA LYS A 99 10.65 7.51 14.84
C LYS A 99 9.54 6.53 15.20
N LYS A 100 8.92 6.71 16.38
CA LYS A 100 7.85 5.82 16.87
C LYS A 100 6.60 5.86 15.99
N ILE A 101 6.27 7.03 15.45
CA ILE A 101 5.07 7.24 14.62
C ILE A 101 5.29 6.65 13.22
N SER A 102 6.47 6.84 12.63
CA SER A 102 6.79 6.23 11.33
C SER A 102 6.81 4.70 11.40
N ILE A 103 7.36 4.11 12.47
CA ILE A 103 7.32 2.65 12.66
C ILE A 103 5.88 2.16 12.82
N LEU A 104 5.05 2.86 13.60
CA LEU A 104 3.64 2.51 13.76
C LEU A 104 2.91 2.52 12.42
N PHE A 105 3.10 3.56 11.60
CA PHE A 105 2.49 3.62 10.27
C PHE A 105 3.00 2.56 9.31
N ALA A 106 4.29 2.20 9.36
CA ALA A 106 4.83 1.10 8.58
C ALA A 106 4.20 -0.25 8.99
N VAL A 107 4.03 -0.50 10.29
CA VAL A 107 3.35 -1.71 10.78
C VAL A 107 1.89 -1.74 10.35
N ILE A 108 1.17 -0.62 10.45
CA ILE A 108 -0.22 -0.50 10.00
C ILE A 108 -0.31 -0.75 8.49
N PHE A 109 0.57 -0.13 7.69
CA PHE A 109 0.67 -0.35 6.25
C PHE A 109 0.82 -1.84 5.92
N TRP A 110 1.82 -2.50 6.50
CA TRP A 110 2.09 -3.91 6.24
C TRP A 110 0.97 -4.82 6.74
N GLY A 111 0.30 -4.45 7.84
CA GLY A 111 -0.90 -5.13 8.33
C GLY A 111 -2.05 -5.09 7.31
N PHE A 112 -2.31 -3.93 6.70
CA PHE A 112 -3.31 -3.80 5.63
C PHE A 112 -2.97 -4.65 4.40
N ILE A 113 -1.70 -4.64 3.98
CA ILE A 113 -1.23 -5.47 2.85
C ILE A 113 -1.38 -6.96 3.17
N ALA A 114 -0.99 -7.39 4.38
CA ALA A 114 -1.10 -8.78 4.82
C ALA A 114 -2.55 -9.26 4.84
N LEU A 115 -3.47 -8.46 5.39
CA LEU A 115 -4.89 -8.80 5.46
C LEU A 115 -5.49 -8.89 4.05
N GLY A 116 -5.21 -7.91 3.19
CA GLY A 116 -5.72 -7.89 1.82
C GLY A 116 -5.24 -9.09 1.00
N LEU A 117 -3.95 -9.44 1.11
CA LEU A 117 -3.38 -10.62 0.46
C LEU A 117 -3.93 -11.92 1.04
N SER A 118 -4.11 -12.01 2.35
CA SER A 118 -4.60 -13.22 3.01
C SER A 118 -6.02 -13.58 2.58
N ILE A 119 -6.90 -12.59 2.36
CA ILE A 119 -8.24 -12.82 1.80
C ILE A 119 -8.13 -13.47 0.41
N VAL A 120 -7.28 -12.91 -0.45
CA VAL A 120 -7.08 -13.41 -1.82
C VAL A 120 -6.44 -14.80 -1.83
N SER A 121 -5.44 -15.02 -0.99
CA SER A 121 -4.75 -16.30 -0.89
C SER A 121 -5.62 -17.38 -0.26
N TYR A 122 -6.49 -17.04 0.69
CA TYR A 122 -7.46 -17.98 1.26
C TYR A 122 -8.39 -18.53 0.19
N GLU A 123 -8.87 -17.66 -0.70
CA GLU A 123 -9.78 -18.08 -1.76
C GLU A 123 -9.10 -18.98 -2.80
N LYS A 124 -7.85 -18.72 -3.15
CA LYS A 124 -7.15 -19.48 -4.20
C LYS A 124 -6.43 -20.74 -3.71
N MET A 125 -5.95 -20.74 -2.47
CA MET A 125 -5.09 -21.80 -1.91
C MET A 125 -5.55 -22.28 -0.53
N GLY A 126 -6.71 -21.83 -0.04
CA GLY A 126 -7.24 -22.20 1.26
C GLY A 126 -6.38 -21.69 2.43
N PRO A 127 -6.49 -22.33 3.62
CA PRO A 127 -5.72 -21.96 4.81
C PRO A 127 -4.20 -21.93 4.59
N GLY A 128 -3.67 -22.83 3.74
CA GLY A 128 -2.24 -22.85 3.40
C GLY A 128 -1.79 -21.58 2.66
N GLY A 129 -2.66 -21.01 1.82
CA GLY A 129 -2.43 -19.71 1.17
C GLY A 129 -2.29 -18.56 2.16
N VAL A 130 -3.12 -18.56 3.21
CA VAL A 130 -3.05 -17.54 4.27
C VAL A 130 -1.70 -17.59 4.99
N VAL A 131 -1.26 -18.79 5.37
CA VAL A 131 0.03 -18.97 6.07
C VAL A 131 1.19 -18.48 5.20
N LEU A 132 1.18 -18.81 3.90
CA LEU A 132 2.21 -18.35 2.95
C LEU A 132 2.18 -16.83 2.77
N SER A 133 1.00 -16.24 2.60
CA SER A 133 0.80 -14.78 2.51
C SER A 133 1.36 -14.07 3.75
N VAL A 134 0.91 -14.48 4.93
CA VAL A 134 1.33 -13.87 6.20
C VAL A 134 2.83 -14.04 6.41
N GLY A 135 3.38 -15.23 6.12
CA GLY A 135 4.82 -15.48 6.22
C GLY A 135 5.65 -14.58 5.29
N LEU A 136 5.28 -14.51 4.02
CA LEU A 136 5.95 -13.64 3.03
C LEU A 136 5.87 -12.17 3.43
N VAL A 137 4.68 -11.69 3.77
CA VAL A 137 4.49 -10.28 4.14
C VAL A 137 5.24 -9.95 5.43
N THR A 138 5.29 -10.85 6.40
CA THR A 138 6.06 -10.65 7.64
C THR A 138 7.56 -10.55 7.37
N LEU A 139 8.11 -11.39 6.48
CA LEU A 139 9.52 -11.32 6.10
C LEU A 139 9.86 -10.00 5.41
N ILE A 140 9.02 -9.56 4.47
CA ILE A 140 9.21 -8.29 3.76
C ILE A 140 9.07 -7.11 4.74
N MET A 141 8.06 -7.13 5.61
CA MET A 141 7.85 -6.15 6.67
C MET A 141 9.08 -6.04 7.57
N PHE A 142 9.67 -7.16 7.99
CA PHE A 142 10.86 -7.14 8.85
C PHE A 142 12.06 -6.51 8.14
N GLN A 143 12.27 -6.84 6.86
CA GLN A 143 13.33 -6.23 6.05
C GLN A 143 13.13 -4.73 5.87
N ASP A 144 11.88 -4.31 5.66
CA ASP A 144 11.51 -2.92 5.44
C ASP A 144 11.65 -2.08 6.72
N ILE A 145 11.12 -2.55 7.85
CA ILE A 145 11.27 -1.90 9.16
C ILE A 145 12.76 -1.77 9.54
N ARG A 146 13.58 -2.81 9.26
CA ARG A 146 15.02 -2.74 9.53
C ARG A 146 15.71 -1.64 8.70
N LYS A 147 15.36 -1.52 7.41
CA LYS A 147 15.88 -0.45 6.54
C LYS A 147 15.42 0.93 7.03
N LEU A 148 14.16 1.04 7.44
CA LEU A 148 13.57 2.27 7.97
C LEU A 148 14.26 2.71 9.28
N LEU A 149 14.52 1.78 10.20
CA LEU A 149 15.25 2.04 11.44
C LEU A 149 16.65 2.60 11.18
N VAL A 150 17.42 2.00 10.26
CA VAL A 150 18.76 2.48 9.88
C VAL A 150 18.68 3.91 9.34
N LYS A 151 17.73 4.20 8.45
CA LYS A 151 17.56 5.53 7.85
C LYS A 151 17.12 6.60 8.85
N ILE A 152 16.31 6.23 9.84
CA ILE A 152 15.91 7.17 10.90
C ILE A 152 17.09 7.46 11.82
N ASN A 153 17.87 6.45 12.19
CA ASN A 153 19.02 6.63 13.07
C ASN A 153 20.12 7.49 12.45
N GLN A 154 20.33 7.38 11.13
CA GLN A 154 21.25 8.27 10.39
C GLN A 154 20.83 9.74 10.49
N ARG A 155 19.53 10.04 10.32
CA ARG A 155 19.01 11.43 10.41
C ARG A 155 19.08 12.02 11.81
N GLU A 156 18.93 11.18 12.84
CA GLU A 156 19.04 11.60 14.24
C GLU A 156 20.48 12.09 14.51
N ASN A 157 21.48 11.38 14.00
CA ASN A 157 22.89 11.78 14.09
C ASN A 157 23.22 13.03 13.25
N ASP A 158 22.63 13.20 12.06
CA ASP A 158 22.90 14.36 11.20
C ASP A 158 22.35 15.67 11.81
N ASN A 159 21.20 15.61 12.50
CA ASN A 159 20.60 16.75 13.20
C ASN A 159 21.31 17.12 14.51
N GLU A 160 22.14 16.24 15.07
CA GLU A 160 22.97 16.53 16.26
C GLU A 160 24.32 17.18 15.89
N GLN A 161 24.67 17.25 14.60
CA GLN A 161 25.91 17.85 14.09
C GLN A 161 25.72 19.27 13.51
N GLU A 162 24.48 19.78 13.42
CA GLU A 162 24.15 21.19 13.13
C GLU A 162 23.85 21.96 14.42
#